data_AF-A0A3N5SUR5-F1
#
_entry.id   AF-A0A3N5SUR5-F1
#
_cell.length_a   1.000
_cell.length_b   1.000
_cell.length_c   1.000
_cell.angle_alpha   90.00
_cell.angle_beta   90.00
_cell.angle_gamma   90.00
#
_symmetry.space_group_name_H-M   'P 1'
#
loop_
_entity.id
_entity.type
_entity.pdbx_description
1 polymer ?
#
loop_
_entity_poly.entity_id
_entity_poly.type
_entity_poly.pdbx_seq_one_letter_code
_entity_poly.pdbx_strand_id
1 'polypeptide(L)'
;MDHAAGAGGLAMERESAVIEHRRSPGAAPNFGAAGGPNLASQERFSRRRFLRLAGAAGAGAALLGCSSSPPSATAGRTAAQVQLVYQDWNTEWFPPMARQLLEQFHGQHPGIRVFYVPDPPSETFESDTLADFQAGTAPDVFDGCCSSFPVWAQQGYALDLRPYVAADLDQETLDDWDPVQYRAFFTRDGLQYGLPKYHGALALHYNKDLLDRHGVDYPDKSWDY
;
A
#
# COMPACT_ATOMS: atom_id res chain seq x y z
N MET A 1 -60.89 -26.38 -10.67
CA MET A 1 -60.97 -25.37 -11.74
C MET A 1 -59.61 -24.68 -11.77
N ASP A 2 -58.54 -25.38 -12.11
CA ASP A 2 -58.11 -25.83 -13.47
C ASP A 2 -57.71 -24.69 -14.42
N HIS A 3 -56.39 -24.51 -14.54
CA HIS A 3 -55.52 -24.61 -15.74
C HIS A 3 -54.37 -23.58 -15.60
N ALA A 4 -53.11 -23.99 -15.39
CA ALA A 4 -52.14 -24.57 -16.37
C ALA A 4 -51.82 -23.60 -17.52
N ALA A 5 -50.61 -23.44 -18.09
CA ALA A 5 -49.24 -23.87 -17.85
C ALA A 5 -48.39 -23.11 -18.91
N GLY A 6 -47.08 -22.95 -18.71
CA GLY A 6 -46.20 -22.36 -19.73
C GLY A 6 -44.72 -22.47 -19.37
N ALA A 7 -44.16 -23.66 -19.56
CA ALA A 7 -42.75 -23.97 -19.39
C ALA A 7 -41.92 -23.57 -20.62
N GLY A 8 -40.64 -23.25 -20.40
CA GLY A 8 -39.63 -23.10 -21.45
C GLY A 8 -38.23 -23.07 -20.85
N GLY A 9 -37.66 -24.25 -20.60
CA GLY A 9 -36.25 -24.42 -20.24
C GLY A 9 -35.37 -24.65 -21.47
N LEU A 10 -34.07 -24.37 -21.33
CA LEU A 10 -32.91 -24.89 -22.08
C LEU A 10 -31.67 -24.50 -21.23
N ALA A 11 -31.11 -25.42 -20.43
CA ALA A 11 -29.90 -26.20 -20.73
C ALA A 11 -28.71 -25.28 -21.11
N MET A 12 -27.84 -24.89 -20.17
CA MET A 12 -26.66 -25.63 -19.68
C MET A 12 -25.73 -26.11 -20.80
N GLU A 13 -24.70 -25.31 -21.09
CA GLU A 13 -23.39 -25.85 -21.48
C GLU A 13 -22.32 -25.22 -20.59
N ARG A 14 -21.66 -26.09 -19.83
CA ARG A 14 -20.48 -25.82 -19.02
C ARG A 14 -19.29 -26.13 -19.90
N GLU A 15 -18.36 -25.19 -20.08
CA GLU A 15 -17.02 -25.52 -20.54
C GLU A 15 -16.01 -25.09 -19.47
N SER A 16 -15.59 -26.07 -18.70
CA SER A 16 -14.48 -25.97 -17.75
C SER A 16 -13.17 -26.03 -18.53
N ALA A 17 -12.44 -24.91 -18.61
CA ALA A 17 -11.05 -24.94 -19.07
C ALA A 17 -10.15 -25.34 -17.89
N VAL A 18 -9.76 -26.61 -17.88
CA VAL A 18 -8.75 -27.19 -16.99
C VAL A 18 -7.36 -26.71 -17.43
N ILE A 19 -6.62 -26.10 -16.51
CA ILE A 19 -5.21 -25.75 -16.68
C ILE A 19 -4.38 -27.04 -16.50
N GLU A 20 -3.85 -27.58 -17.59
CA GLU A 20 -3.00 -28.77 -17.57
C GLU A 20 -1.54 -28.39 -17.28
N HIS A 21 -1.07 -28.73 -16.09
CA HIS A 21 0.30 -28.55 -15.63
C HIS A 21 1.18 -29.71 -16.17
N ARG A 22 1.86 -29.49 -17.29
CA ARG A 22 2.77 -30.49 -17.89
C ARG A 22 4.08 -30.56 -17.11
N ARG A 23 4.21 -31.52 -16.19
CA ARG A 23 5.49 -32.01 -15.67
C ARG A 23 6.12 -32.97 -16.68
N SER A 24 7.33 -32.68 -17.15
CA SER A 24 8.19 -33.67 -17.83
C SER A 24 9.17 -34.29 -16.84
N PRO A 25 9.38 -35.62 -16.86
CA PRO A 25 10.30 -36.31 -15.96
C PRO A 25 11.69 -36.53 -16.58
N GLY A 26 12.72 -36.39 -15.74
CA GLY A 26 13.92 -37.24 -15.68
C GLY A 26 14.96 -37.18 -16.81
N ALA A 27 16.20 -36.79 -16.49
CA ALA A 27 17.38 -37.68 -16.55
C ALA A 27 18.71 -36.89 -16.42
N ALA A 28 19.53 -37.30 -15.45
CA ALA A 28 20.99 -37.18 -15.44
C ALA A 28 21.52 -38.55 -14.95
N PRO A 29 22.82 -38.92 -15.02
CA PRO A 29 24.01 -38.17 -15.45
C PRO A 29 24.96 -38.98 -16.39
N ASN A 30 26.06 -38.39 -16.91
CA ASN A 30 27.46 -38.68 -16.51
C ASN A 30 28.56 -38.27 -17.52
N PHE A 31 29.65 -37.78 -16.91
CA PHE A 31 31.07 -37.66 -17.27
C PHE A 31 31.59 -37.75 -18.72
N GLY A 32 32.31 -36.69 -19.10
CA GLY A 32 33.44 -36.74 -20.02
C GLY A 32 34.44 -35.63 -19.67
N ALA A 33 35.61 -36.00 -19.16
CA ALA A 33 36.73 -35.10 -18.89
C ALA A 33 37.79 -35.26 -19.99
N ALA A 34 38.33 -34.15 -20.52
CA ALA A 34 39.74 -34.02 -20.93
C ALA A 34 40.08 -32.60 -21.44
N GLY A 35 40.98 -31.91 -20.70
CA GLY A 35 42.19 -31.29 -21.25
C GLY A 35 42.15 -29.91 -21.92
N GLY A 36 42.64 -28.87 -21.22
CA GLY A 36 43.13 -27.60 -21.79
C GLY A 36 43.85 -26.73 -20.74
N PRO A 37 45.01 -26.11 -21.02
CA PRO A 37 45.99 -25.74 -19.97
C PRO A 37 45.88 -24.33 -19.38
N ASN A 38 46.30 -24.27 -18.11
CA ASN A 38 46.93 -23.21 -17.30
C ASN A 38 46.79 -21.70 -17.62
N LEU A 39 46.19 -21.01 -16.64
CA LEU A 39 46.68 -19.86 -15.87
C LEU A 39 47.21 -18.63 -16.65
N ALA A 40 46.35 -17.61 -16.73
CA ALA A 40 46.75 -16.21 -16.70
C ALA A 40 46.08 -15.53 -15.49
N SER A 41 46.90 -15.04 -14.56
CA SER A 41 46.54 -14.34 -13.34
C SER A 41 45.82 -13.03 -13.64
N GLN A 42 44.50 -12.98 -13.40
CA GLN A 42 43.79 -11.71 -13.31
C GLN A 42 43.87 -11.16 -11.88
N GLU A 43 44.77 -10.20 -11.70
CA GLU A 43 44.92 -9.38 -10.50
C GLU A 43 43.60 -8.66 -10.16
N ARG A 44 42.93 -9.10 -9.10
CA ARG A 44 41.71 -8.46 -8.58
C ARG A 44 42.08 -7.14 -7.90
N PHE A 45 41.75 -6.01 -8.52
CA PHE A 45 41.89 -4.69 -7.90
C PHE A 45 41.00 -4.58 -6.65
N SER A 46 41.63 -4.56 -5.48
CA SER A 46 40.94 -4.37 -4.19
C SER A 46 40.46 -2.92 -4.04
N ARG A 47 39.21 -2.75 -3.56
CA ARG A 47 38.54 -1.47 -3.24
C ARG A 47 39.40 -0.51 -2.40
N ARG A 48 40.38 -1.05 -1.66
CA ARG A 48 41.34 -0.30 -0.84
C ARG A 48 42.41 0.47 -1.66
N ARG A 49 42.69 0.08 -2.92
CA ARG A 49 43.58 0.82 -3.82
C ARG A 49 42.86 2.00 -4.51
N PHE A 50 41.57 1.86 -4.80
CA PHE A 50 40.77 2.94 -5.40
C PHE A 50 40.65 4.16 -4.46
N LEU A 51 40.40 3.92 -3.16
CA LEU A 51 40.25 4.99 -2.17
C LEU A 51 41.56 5.71 -1.81
N ARG A 52 42.74 5.17 -2.18
CA ARG A 52 44.03 5.83 -1.96
C ARG A 52 44.45 6.76 -3.10
N LEU A 53 43.80 6.67 -4.27
CA LEU A 53 44.09 7.52 -5.44
C LEU A 53 43.21 8.78 -5.52
N ALA A 54 42.14 8.88 -4.74
CA ALA A 54 41.25 10.05 -4.71
C ALA A 54 41.67 11.16 -3.71
N GLY A 55 42.70 10.91 -2.88
CA GLY A 55 43.08 11.80 -1.78
C GLY A 55 44.18 12.82 -2.08
N ALA A 56 44.63 13.00 -3.33
CA ALA A 56 45.81 13.80 -3.66
C ALA A 56 45.60 14.86 -4.76
N ALA A 57 44.38 15.38 -4.93
CA ALA A 57 44.12 16.51 -5.83
C ALA A 57 43.13 17.48 -5.19
N GLY A 58 43.65 18.50 -4.47
CA GLY A 58 42.79 19.54 -3.90
C GLY A 58 43.44 20.44 -2.85
N ALA A 59 44.72 20.77 -2.98
CA ALA A 59 45.36 21.82 -2.18
C ALA A 59 45.94 22.87 -3.13
N GLY A 60 45.26 24.02 -3.24
CA GLY A 60 45.81 25.20 -3.90
C GLY A 60 44.84 25.96 -4.80
N ALA A 61 43.96 26.78 -4.21
CA ALA A 61 43.49 28.01 -4.85
C ALA A 61 43.17 29.05 -3.77
N ALA A 62 44.01 30.08 -3.75
CA ALA A 62 44.01 31.20 -2.84
C ALA A 62 42.72 32.03 -2.90
N LEU A 63 42.32 32.49 -1.71
CA LEU A 63 41.84 33.84 -1.39
C LEU A 63 41.92 34.84 -2.56
N LEU A 64 40.77 35.34 -3.03
CA LEU A 64 40.51 36.67 -3.59
C LEU A 64 39.04 36.73 -4.07
N GLY A 65 38.19 37.54 -3.44
CA GLY A 65 36.81 37.74 -3.91
C GLY A 65 35.91 38.52 -2.96
N CYS A 66 36.22 39.79 -2.72
CA CYS A 66 35.34 40.72 -2.02
C CYS A 66 34.08 41.06 -2.85
N SER A 67 32.94 41.12 -2.15
CA SER A 67 31.83 42.06 -2.31
C SER A 67 31.26 42.31 -3.72
N SER A 68 30.23 41.55 -4.07
CA SER A 68 29.05 42.10 -4.75
C SER A 68 27.83 41.28 -4.37
N SER A 69 27.05 41.78 -3.41
CA SER A 69 25.71 41.26 -3.14
C SER A 69 24.79 41.75 -4.26
N PRO A 70 24.26 40.88 -5.13
CA PRO A 70 23.16 41.30 -5.99
C PRO A 70 21.95 41.61 -5.09
N PRO A 71 21.12 42.62 -5.44
CA PRO A 71 19.90 42.89 -4.71
C PRO A 71 19.05 41.62 -4.73
N SER A 72 18.75 41.09 -3.54
CA SER A 72 17.76 40.04 -3.39
C SER A 72 16.42 40.61 -3.84
N ALA A 73 16.08 40.34 -5.10
CA ALA A 73 14.71 40.47 -5.57
C ALA A 73 13.88 39.57 -4.66
N THR A 74 13.09 40.17 -3.78
CA THR A 74 12.00 39.50 -3.08
C THR A 74 10.98 39.13 -4.15
N ALA A 75 11.24 38.02 -4.86
CA ALA A 75 10.19 37.28 -5.54
C ALA A 75 9.18 36.95 -4.45
N GLY A 76 8.00 37.57 -4.52
CA GLY A 76 6.89 37.22 -3.67
C GLY A 76 6.71 35.71 -3.76
N ARG A 77 7.05 35.00 -2.68
CA ARG A 77 6.74 33.58 -2.58
C ARG A 77 5.22 33.53 -2.52
N THR A 78 4.59 33.33 -3.66
CA THR A 78 3.28 32.67 -3.71
C THR A 78 3.43 31.48 -2.77
N ALA A 79 2.63 31.43 -1.70
CA ALA A 79 2.71 30.34 -0.73
C ALA A 79 2.75 29.03 -1.52
N ALA A 80 3.83 28.27 -1.37
CA ALA A 80 4.03 27.06 -2.15
C ALA A 80 2.82 26.16 -1.89
N GLN A 81 2.17 25.68 -2.95
CA GLN A 81 1.04 24.77 -2.84
C GLN A 81 1.50 23.54 -2.03
N VAL A 82 0.73 23.20 -1.00
CA VAL A 82 0.98 22.00 -0.20
C VAL A 82 0.70 20.80 -1.08
N GLN A 83 1.63 19.84 -1.13
CA GLN A 83 1.49 18.61 -1.90
C GLN A 83 1.51 17.42 -0.95
N LEU A 84 0.53 16.55 -1.06
CA LEU A 84 0.38 15.35 -0.25
C LEU A 84 0.19 14.12 -1.14
N VAL A 85 0.71 12.98 -0.71
CA VAL A 85 0.47 11.67 -1.30
C VAL A 85 -0.49 10.90 -0.41
N TYR A 86 -1.58 10.41 -0.99
CA TYR A 86 -2.61 9.61 -0.34
C TYR A 86 -2.61 8.20 -0.94
N GLN A 87 -2.35 7.19 -0.10
CA GLN A 87 -2.36 5.78 -0.47
C GLN A 87 -3.59 5.07 0.06
N ASP A 88 -4.23 4.28 -0.81
CA ASP A 88 -5.38 3.45 -0.47
C ASP A 88 -5.64 2.36 -1.54
N TRP A 89 -6.77 1.65 -1.42
CA TRP A 89 -7.12 0.42 -2.12
C TRP A 89 -6.85 0.38 -3.62
N ASN A 90 -6.07 -0.62 -4.00
CA ASN A 90 -5.83 -1.00 -5.39
C ASN A 90 -6.91 -1.97 -5.93
N THR A 91 -8.17 -1.54 -5.94
CA THR A 91 -9.28 -2.29 -6.56
C THR A 91 -9.73 -1.64 -7.87
N GLU A 92 -10.59 -2.30 -8.65
CA GLU A 92 -11.11 -1.71 -9.89
C GLU A 92 -11.97 -0.46 -9.63
N TRP A 93 -12.76 -0.48 -8.56
CA TRP A 93 -13.77 0.53 -8.29
C TRP A 93 -13.25 1.72 -7.45
N PHE A 94 -12.21 1.51 -6.64
CA PHE A 94 -11.76 2.52 -5.68
C PHE A 94 -11.00 3.70 -6.32
N PRO A 95 -9.98 3.51 -7.20
CA PRO A 95 -9.25 4.64 -7.80
C PRO A 95 -10.14 5.62 -8.61
N PRO A 96 -11.15 5.17 -9.37
CA PRO A 96 -12.13 6.10 -9.96
C PRO A 96 -12.89 6.92 -8.92
N MET A 97 -13.37 6.28 -7.85
CA MET A 97 -14.07 6.96 -6.74
C MET A 97 -13.16 7.96 -6.03
N ALA A 98 -11.93 7.56 -5.67
CA ALA A 98 -10.95 8.41 -5.00
C ALA A 98 -10.64 9.66 -5.84
N ARG A 99 -10.48 9.53 -7.16
CA ARG A 99 -10.27 10.69 -8.05
C ARG A 99 -11.43 11.69 -8.00
N GLN A 100 -12.68 11.21 -7.99
CA GLN A 100 -13.86 12.08 -7.90
C GLN A 100 -13.94 12.80 -6.54
N LEU A 101 -13.57 12.14 -5.45
CA LEU A 101 -13.52 12.75 -4.12
C LEU A 101 -12.39 13.78 -4.02
N LEU A 102 -11.21 13.46 -4.56
CA LEU A 102 -10.08 14.38 -4.59
C LEU A 102 -10.34 15.62 -5.46
N GLU A 103 -11.10 15.50 -6.54
CA GLU A 103 -11.51 16.65 -7.35
C GLU A 103 -12.38 17.63 -6.53
N GLN A 104 -13.33 17.11 -5.76
CA GLN A 104 -14.14 17.93 -4.84
C GLN A 104 -13.27 18.57 -3.75
N PHE A 105 -12.35 17.79 -3.16
CA PHE A 105 -11.41 18.29 -2.16
C PHE A 105 -10.54 19.41 -2.72
N HIS A 106 -9.98 19.29 -3.93
CA HIS A 106 -9.16 20.34 -4.55
C HIS A 106 -9.98 21.61 -4.87
N GLY A 107 -11.28 21.46 -5.16
CA GLY A 107 -12.19 22.59 -5.32
C GLY A 107 -12.43 23.36 -4.02
N GLN A 108 -12.50 22.66 -2.89
CA GLN A 108 -12.68 23.26 -1.55
C GLN A 108 -11.37 23.75 -0.94
N HIS A 109 -10.23 23.15 -1.30
CA HIS A 109 -8.91 23.42 -0.74
C HIS A 109 -7.88 23.71 -1.84
N PRO A 110 -7.96 24.85 -2.54
CA PRO A 110 -7.09 25.15 -3.70
C PRO A 110 -5.59 25.26 -3.36
N GLY A 111 -5.26 25.49 -2.09
CA GLY A 111 -3.89 25.51 -1.58
C GLY A 111 -3.26 24.15 -1.33
N ILE A 112 -4.04 23.05 -1.44
CA ILE A 112 -3.61 21.69 -1.17
C ILE A 112 -3.85 20.83 -2.40
N ARG A 113 -2.79 20.18 -2.89
CA ARG A 113 -2.84 19.18 -3.94
C ARG A 113 -2.55 17.81 -3.36
N VAL A 114 -3.46 16.87 -3.59
CA VAL A 114 -3.34 15.48 -3.12
C VAL A 114 -3.19 14.56 -4.33
N PHE A 115 -2.20 13.68 -4.29
CA PHE A 115 -1.91 12.68 -5.31
C PHE A 115 -2.26 11.29 -4.78
N TYR A 116 -3.15 10.61 -5.49
CA TYR A 116 -3.52 9.24 -5.14
C TYR A 116 -2.48 8.25 -5.65
N VAL A 117 -2.07 7.32 -4.80
CA VAL A 117 -1.29 6.13 -5.18
C VAL A 117 -2.04 4.87 -4.70
N PRO A 118 -2.24 3.87 -5.56
CA PRO A 118 -2.88 2.64 -5.13
C PRO A 118 -1.93 1.82 -4.25
N ASP A 119 -2.50 1.04 -3.33
CA ASP A 119 -1.76 0.09 -2.51
C ASP A 119 -0.89 -0.86 -3.34
N PRO A 120 0.26 -1.29 -2.80
CA PRO A 120 0.98 -2.45 -3.32
C PRO A 120 0.08 -3.69 -3.41
N PRO A 121 0.47 -4.71 -4.20
CA PRO A 121 -0.21 -6.00 -4.21
C PRO A 121 -0.41 -6.54 -2.80
N SER A 122 -1.54 -7.19 -2.54
CA SER A 122 -1.92 -7.66 -1.20
C SER A 122 -0.86 -8.56 -0.55
N GLU A 123 -0.14 -9.33 -1.35
CA GLU A 123 0.92 -10.26 -0.96
C GLU A 123 2.19 -9.56 -0.47
N THR A 124 2.41 -8.31 -0.90
CA THR A 124 3.59 -7.51 -0.56
C THR A 124 3.25 -6.22 0.17
N PHE A 125 1.97 -5.93 0.41
CA PHE A 125 1.50 -4.72 1.07
C PHE A 125 2.31 -4.37 2.33
N GLU A 126 2.44 -5.32 3.26
CA GLU A 126 3.16 -5.06 4.51
C GLU A 126 4.66 -4.83 4.32
N SER A 127 5.32 -5.61 3.44
CA SER A 127 6.76 -5.51 3.20
C SER A 127 7.14 -4.26 2.42
N ASP A 128 6.34 -3.91 1.42
CA ASP A 128 6.60 -2.76 0.54
C ASP A 128 6.33 -1.46 1.31
N THR A 129 5.22 -1.39 2.05
CA THR A 129 4.90 -0.23 2.90
C THR A 129 5.98 0.00 3.96
N LEU A 130 6.48 -1.08 4.60
CA LEU A 130 7.57 -0.96 5.57
C LEU A 130 8.88 -0.52 4.90
N ALA A 131 9.17 -0.98 3.68
CA ALA A 131 10.34 -0.54 2.93
C ALA A 131 10.26 0.95 2.59
N ASP A 132 9.08 1.45 2.20
CA ASP A 132 8.86 2.86 1.92
C ASP A 132 9.03 3.73 3.17
N PHE A 133 8.55 3.28 4.34
CA PHE A 133 8.81 3.95 5.61
C PHE A 133 10.31 4.04 5.92
N GLN A 134 11.04 2.93 5.73
CA GLN A 134 12.49 2.88 5.98
C GLN A 134 13.29 3.71 4.97
N ALA A 135 12.82 3.82 3.74
CA ALA A 135 13.42 4.62 2.69
C ALA A 135 13.11 6.12 2.82
N GLY A 136 12.12 6.49 3.64
CA GLY A 136 11.63 7.86 3.75
C GLY A 136 10.84 8.31 2.51
N THR A 137 10.22 7.35 1.82
CA THR A 137 9.43 7.57 0.60
C THR A 137 7.95 7.21 0.76
N ALA A 138 7.52 6.90 1.98
CA ALA A 138 6.14 6.57 2.29
C ALA A 138 5.16 7.71 1.95
N PRO A 139 3.89 7.37 1.64
CA PRO A 139 2.82 8.34 1.50
C PRO A 139 2.60 9.18 2.76
N ASP A 140 2.12 10.42 2.60
CA ASP A 140 1.79 11.32 3.71
C ASP A 140 0.54 10.85 4.48
N VAL A 141 -0.42 10.28 3.75
CA VAL A 141 -1.64 9.68 4.30
C VAL A 141 -1.75 8.28 3.70
N PHE A 142 -1.84 7.26 4.55
CA PHE A 142 -1.90 5.87 4.12
C PHE A 142 -3.00 5.14 4.87
N ASP A 143 -3.60 4.15 4.22
CA ASP A 143 -4.42 3.16 4.90
C ASP A 143 -3.54 2.08 5.56
N GLY A 144 -4.05 1.48 6.64
CA GLY A 144 -3.37 0.39 7.32
C GLY A 144 -4.33 -0.72 7.70
N CYS A 145 -3.86 -1.96 7.57
CA CYS A 145 -4.59 -3.13 8.03
C CYS A 145 -4.49 -3.30 9.55
N CYS A 146 -5.51 -3.91 10.16
CA CYS A 146 -5.67 -4.06 11.61
C CYS A 146 -4.47 -4.72 12.31
N SER A 147 -3.70 -5.59 11.63
CA SER A 147 -2.55 -6.29 12.20
C SER A 147 -1.25 -5.48 12.18
N SER A 148 -0.99 -4.74 11.09
CA SER A 148 0.29 -4.08 10.84
C SER A 148 0.32 -2.63 11.30
N PHE A 149 -0.80 -1.91 11.18
CA PHE A 149 -0.88 -0.49 11.52
C PHE A 149 -0.46 -0.16 12.96
N PRO A 150 -0.94 -0.85 14.02
CA PRO A 150 -0.47 -0.58 15.38
C PRO A 150 1.02 -0.90 15.59
N VAL A 151 1.60 -1.83 14.81
CA VAL A 151 3.03 -2.16 14.87
C VAL A 151 3.84 -1.01 14.28
N TRP A 152 3.47 -0.50 13.11
CA TRP A 152 4.13 0.65 12.49
C TRP A 152 4.05 1.92 13.34
N ALA A 153 2.90 2.15 13.99
CA ALA A 153 2.74 3.24 14.95
C ALA A 153 3.72 3.13 16.13
N GLN A 154 3.84 1.95 16.73
CA GLN A 154 4.80 1.70 17.82
C GLN A 154 6.27 1.81 17.37
N GLN A 155 6.56 1.61 16.08
CA GLN A 155 7.87 1.82 15.48
C GLN A 155 8.17 3.29 15.15
N GLY A 156 7.19 4.19 15.35
CA GLY A 156 7.35 5.62 15.13
C GLY A 156 7.09 6.07 13.69
N TYR A 157 6.43 5.24 12.88
CA TYR A 157 6.07 5.61 11.49
C TYR A 157 4.74 6.36 11.37
N ALA A 158 4.00 6.54 12.47
CA ALA A 158 2.75 7.29 12.49
C ALA A 158 2.89 8.58 13.31
N LEU A 159 2.28 9.66 12.80
CA LEU A 159 2.14 10.93 13.50
C LEU A 159 1.11 10.80 14.64
N ASP A 160 1.36 11.46 15.78
CA ASP A 160 0.35 11.60 16.82
C ASP A 160 -0.77 12.53 16.34
N LEU A 161 -1.95 11.97 16.09
CA LEU A 161 -3.10 12.71 15.58
C LEU A 161 -3.86 13.49 16.67
N ARG A 162 -3.62 13.20 17.96
CA ARG A 162 -4.37 13.85 19.06
C ARG A 162 -4.40 15.37 19.00
N PRO A 163 -3.27 16.08 18.72
CA PRO A 163 -3.29 17.54 18.67
C PRO A 163 -4.20 18.08 17.56
N TYR A 164 -4.28 17.36 16.44
CA TYR A 164 -5.09 17.75 15.28
C TYR A 164 -6.56 17.42 15.52
N VAL A 165 -6.85 16.24 16.07
CA VAL A 165 -8.21 15.86 16.48
C VAL A 165 -8.79 16.88 17.46
N ALA A 166 -8.01 17.28 18.48
CA ALA A 166 -8.46 18.23 19.48
C ALA A 166 -8.64 19.66 18.93
N ALA A 167 -7.93 20.02 17.86
CA ALA A 167 -7.98 21.35 17.26
C ALA A 167 -9.09 21.46 16.20
N ASP A 168 -9.28 20.42 15.40
CA ASP A 168 -9.96 20.52 14.11
C ASP A 168 -11.24 19.68 14.00
N LEU A 169 -11.44 18.66 14.85
CA LEU A 169 -12.64 17.82 14.80
C LEU A 169 -13.67 18.21 15.89
N ASP A 170 -14.94 18.28 15.49
CA ASP A 170 -16.04 18.50 16.43
C ASP A 170 -16.49 17.19 17.11
N GLN A 171 -17.19 17.33 18.23
CA GLN A 171 -17.68 16.18 19.00
C GLN A 171 -18.69 15.35 18.22
N GLU A 172 -19.48 15.96 17.33
CA GLU A 172 -20.47 15.26 16.50
C GLU A 172 -19.79 14.24 15.57
N THR A 173 -18.69 14.64 14.93
CA THR A 173 -17.85 13.76 14.11
C THR A 173 -17.27 12.61 14.92
N LEU A 174 -16.81 12.88 16.15
CA LEU A 174 -16.26 11.85 17.03
C LEU A 174 -17.33 10.85 17.51
N ASP A 175 -18.53 11.33 17.76
CA ASP A 175 -19.66 10.52 18.24
C ASP A 175 -20.30 9.66 17.14
N ASP A 176 -20.07 9.99 15.86
CA ASP A 176 -20.52 9.18 14.71
C ASP A 176 -19.69 7.90 14.53
N TRP A 177 -18.45 7.87 15.02
CA TRP A 177 -17.60 6.68 14.94
C TRP A 177 -17.95 5.62 16.00
N ASP A 178 -17.80 4.34 15.62
CA ASP A 178 -17.90 3.25 16.58
C ASP A 178 -16.85 3.43 17.71
N PRO A 179 -17.27 3.50 18.99
CA PRO A 179 -16.36 3.79 20.08
C PRO A 179 -15.28 2.73 20.29
N VAL A 180 -15.52 1.47 19.92
CA VAL A 180 -14.53 0.39 20.06
C VAL A 180 -13.45 0.55 18.99
N GLN A 181 -13.86 0.76 17.74
CA GLN A 181 -12.95 1.01 16.63
C GLN A 181 -12.13 2.28 16.84
N TYR A 182 -12.76 3.39 17.25
CA TYR A 182 -12.05 4.64 17.49
C TYR A 182 -10.96 4.48 18.56
N ARG A 183 -11.27 3.79 19.67
CA ARG A 183 -10.28 3.49 20.72
C ARG A 183 -9.17 2.55 20.27
N ALA A 184 -9.40 1.71 19.26
CA ALA A 184 -8.38 0.79 18.76
C ALA A 184 -7.22 1.52 18.06
N PHE A 185 -7.42 2.76 17.61
CA PHE A 185 -6.38 3.61 17.03
C PHE A 185 -5.51 4.35 18.05
N PHE A 186 -5.55 3.93 19.31
CA PHE A 186 -4.64 4.40 20.35
C PHE A 186 -3.64 3.32 20.73
N THR A 187 -2.37 3.68 20.82
CA THR A 187 -1.37 2.83 21.46
C THR A 187 -1.58 2.80 22.98
N ARG A 188 -0.92 1.87 23.66
CA ARG A 188 -1.01 1.75 25.12
C ARG A 188 -0.51 3.00 25.87
N ASP A 189 0.47 3.70 25.31
CA ASP A 189 1.02 4.96 25.81
C ASP A 189 0.23 6.20 25.36
N GLY A 190 -0.86 6.00 24.60
CA GLY A 190 -1.85 7.01 24.28
C GLY A 190 -1.57 7.83 23.02
N LEU A 191 -0.64 7.42 22.17
CA LEU A 191 -0.48 7.94 20.80
C LEU A 191 -1.73 7.59 20.00
N GLN A 192 -2.39 8.57 19.38
CA GLN A 192 -3.45 8.29 18.41
C GLN A 192 -2.84 8.22 17.02
N TYR A 193 -2.82 7.03 16.42
CA TYR A 193 -2.06 6.79 15.18
C TYR A 193 -2.93 6.69 13.92
N GLY A 194 -4.25 6.77 14.06
CA GLY A 194 -5.18 6.67 12.94
C GLY A 194 -6.58 7.18 13.29
N LEU A 195 -7.41 7.29 12.25
CA LEU A 195 -8.83 7.62 12.34
C LEU A 195 -9.65 6.54 11.63
N PRO A 196 -10.88 6.24 12.08
CA PRO A 196 -11.76 5.31 11.40
C PRO A 196 -12.11 5.78 9.99
N LYS A 197 -11.91 4.91 9.00
CA LYS A 197 -12.35 5.11 7.60
C LYS A 197 -13.59 4.28 7.28
N TYR A 198 -13.59 3.01 7.66
CA TYR A 198 -14.71 2.09 7.46
C TYR A 198 -14.70 1.02 8.55
N HIS A 199 -15.85 0.38 8.81
CA HIS A 199 -15.96 -0.78 9.68
C HIS A 199 -16.36 -2.01 8.86
N GLY A 200 -15.60 -3.10 9.01
CA GLY A 200 -15.92 -4.38 8.38
C GLY A 200 -16.63 -5.29 9.38
N ALA A 201 -17.81 -5.80 9.01
CA ALA A 201 -18.48 -6.87 9.76
C ALA A 201 -18.39 -8.18 8.96
N LEU A 202 -17.97 -9.26 9.62
CA LEU A 202 -18.06 -10.59 9.03
C LEU A 202 -19.53 -11.01 8.94
N ALA A 203 -19.98 -11.32 7.73
CA ALA A 203 -21.34 -11.76 7.46
C ALA A 203 -21.32 -13.01 6.58
N LEU A 204 -22.17 -13.98 6.95
CA LEU A 204 -22.40 -15.17 6.14
C LEU A 204 -23.38 -14.83 5.01
N HIS A 205 -22.94 -15.03 3.78
CA HIS A 205 -23.78 -14.93 2.60
C HIS A 205 -23.91 -16.31 1.95
N TYR A 206 -25.14 -16.71 1.62
CA TYR A 206 -25.42 -18.00 0.97
C TYR A 206 -26.52 -17.85 -0.08
N ASN A 207 -26.51 -18.75 -1.08
CA ASN A 207 -27.51 -18.78 -2.14
C ASN A 207 -28.69 -19.68 -1.73
N LYS A 208 -29.81 -19.07 -1.38
CA LYS A 208 -31.03 -19.78 -0.94
C LYS A 208 -31.55 -20.79 -1.96
N ASP A 209 -31.58 -20.42 -3.24
CA ASP A 209 -32.09 -21.30 -4.30
C ASP A 209 -31.27 -22.59 -4.43
N LEU A 210 -29.96 -22.53 -4.18
CA LEU A 210 -29.11 -23.72 -4.18
C LEU A 210 -29.38 -24.59 -2.96
N LEU A 211 -29.56 -23.99 -1.78
CA LEU A 211 -29.89 -24.74 -0.57
C LEU A 211 -31.25 -25.43 -0.73
N ASP A 212 -32.27 -24.69 -1.20
CA ASP A 212 -33.62 -25.22 -1.44
C ASP A 212 -33.62 -26.35 -2.47
N ARG A 213 -32.90 -26.17 -3.59
CA ARG A 213 -32.80 -27.18 -4.65
C ARG A 213 -32.19 -28.49 -4.16
N HIS A 214 -31.27 -28.42 -3.22
CA HIS A 214 -30.58 -29.58 -2.66
C HIS A 214 -31.16 -30.07 -1.33
N GLY A 215 -32.24 -29.44 -0.83
CA GLY A 215 -32.87 -29.79 0.44
C GLY A 215 -31.96 -29.59 1.64
N VAL A 216 -31.06 -28.60 1.58
CA VAL A 216 -30.14 -28.24 2.67
C VAL A 216 -30.77 -27.13 3.51
N ASP A 217 -30.85 -27.34 4.83
CA ASP A 217 -31.36 -26.34 5.75
C ASP A 217 -30.50 -25.07 5.76
N TYR A 218 -31.13 -23.93 6.03
CA TYR A 218 -30.43 -22.66 6.09
C TYR A 218 -29.56 -22.56 7.34
N PRO A 219 -28.37 -21.93 7.24
CA PRO A 219 -27.55 -21.62 8.40
C PRO A 219 -28.33 -20.87 9.47
N ASP A 220 -28.31 -21.38 10.69
CA ASP A 220 -28.85 -20.72 11.87
C ASP A 220 -27.77 -20.56 12.95
N LYS A 221 -28.17 -20.20 14.17
CA LYS A 221 -27.22 -20.00 15.28
C LYS A 221 -26.55 -21.29 15.78
N SER A 222 -27.06 -22.45 15.37
CA SER A 222 -26.55 -23.78 15.73
C SER A 222 -25.76 -24.45 14.60
N TRP A 223 -25.51 -23.72 13.51
CA TRP A 223 -24.79 -24.22 12.34
C TRP A 223 -23.36 -24.68 12.69
N ASP A 224 -23.04 -25.96 12.42
CA ASP A 224 -21.82 -26.63 12.89
C ASP A 224 -20.96 -27.27 11.78
N TYR A 225 -21.30 -27.05 10.50
CA TYR A 225 -20.63 -27.66 9.34
C TYR A 225 -20.11 -26.64 8.31
#